data_AF-A0A1F4TSE6-F1
#
_entry.id   AF-A0A1F4TSE6-F1
#
_cell.length_a   1.000
_cell.length_b   1.000
_cell.length_c   1.000
_cell.angle_alpha   90.00
_cell.angle_beta   90.00
_cell.angle_gamma   90.00
#
_symmetry.space_group_name_H-M   'P 1'
#
loop_
_entity.id
_entity.type
_entity.pdbx_description
1 polymer ?
#
loop_
_entity_poly.entity_id
_entity_poly.type
_entity_poly.pdbx_seq_one_letter_code
_entity_poly.pdbx_strand_id
1 'polypeptide(L)'
;MSIQQKEQTKGPDLKALGLKSPMEVIDILALIKIDGKSVINDHSILLNPKAKAQAVVEFYHENFNVKPNDLPHIASMIKKEIIKRKGLRGQEHGR
;
A
#
# COMPACT_ATOMS: atom_id res chain seq x y z
N MET A 1 -36.85 20.70 0.93
CA MET A 1 -35.66 21.09 1.72
C MET A 1 -34.65 19.96 1.63
N SER A 2 -33.59 20.16 0.86
CA SER A 2 -32.58 19.13 0.56
C SER A 2 -31.64 18.99 1.75
N ILE A 3 -31.68 17.86 2.43
CA ILE A 3 -30.76 17.55 3.53
C ILE A 3 -29.47 17.06 2.87
N GLN A 4 -28.51 17.97 2.73
CA GLN A 4 -27.15 17.68 2.25
C GLN A 4 -26.54 16.64 3.19
N GLN A 5 -26.41 15.40 2.72
CA GLN A 5 -25.73 14.34 3.45
C GLN A 5 -24.31 14.80 3.74
N LYS A 6 -23.97 14.87 5.04
CA LYS A 6 -22.58 14.93 5.49
C LYS A 6 -21.86 13.75 4.85
N GLU A 7 -21.05 14.01 3.82
CA GLU A 7 -20.03 13.07 3.35
C GLU A 7 -19.13 12.79 4.55
N GLN A 8 -19.45 11.72 5.29
CA GLN A 8 -18.45 11.02 6.06
C GLN A 8 -17.35 10.70 5.06
N THR A 9 -16.21 11.34 5.20
CA THR A 9 -14.96 11.04 4.48
C THR A 9 -14.50 9.65 4.94
N LYS A 10 -15.27 8.63 4.56
CA LYS A 10 -14.90 7.24 4.70
C LYS A 10 -13.68 7.09 3.81
N GLY A 11 -12.54 6.76 4.42
CA GLY A 11 -11.37 6.35 3.67
C GLY A 11 -11.74 5.22 2.69
N PRO A 12 -10.91 4.98 1.66
CA PRO A 12 -11.23 4.03 0.61
C PRO A 12 -11.57 2.65 1.20
N ASP A 13 -12.55 1.98 0.59
CA ASP A 13 -12.97 0.65 1.02
C ASP A 13 -11.86 -0.37 0.73
N LEU A 14 -11.15 -0.74 1.79
CA LEU A 14 -10.03 -1.68 1.70
C LEU A 14 -10.46 -3.04 1.16
N LYS A 15 -11.66 -3.52 1.51
CA LYS A 15 -12.16 -4.82 1.03
C LYS A 15 -12.41 -4.77 -0.47
N ALA A 16 -13.01 -3.69 -0.97
CA ALA A 16 -13.20 -3.47 -2.41
C ALA A 16 -11.86 -3.43 -3.18
N LEU A 17 -10.80 -2.94 -2.53
CA LEU A 17 -9.44 -2.93 -3.06
C LEU A 17 -8.69 -4.27 -2.89
N GLY A 18 -9.32 -5.29 -2.32
CA GLY A 18 -8.71 -6.58 -2.03
C GLY A 18 -7.66 -6.54 -0.90
N LEU A 19 -7.75 -5.53 -0.04
CA LEU A 19 -6.91 -5.31 1.12
C LEU A 19 -7.66 -5.70 2.42
N LYS A 20 -6.96 -6.36 3.33
CA LYS A 20 -7.48 -6.94 4.56
C LYS A 20 -7.48 -5.93 5.71
N SER A 21 -6.51 -5.03 5.73
CA SER A 21 -6.34 -4.06 6.81
C SER A 21 -5.49 -2.86 6.36
N PRO A 22 -5.56 -1.72 7.09
CA PRO A 22 -4.66 -0.60 6.85
C PRO A 22 -3.18 -0.98 7.00
N MET A 23 -2.87 -1.92 7.90
CA MET A 23 -1.50 -2.40 8.07
C MET A 23 -1.00 -3.15 6.83
N GLU A 24 -1.87 -3.89 6.13
CA GLU A 24 -1.49 -4.56 4.88
C GLU A 24 -1.07 -3.55 3.80
N VAL A 25 -1.69 -2.36 3.75
CA VAL A 25 -1.27 -1.27 2.85
C VAL A 25 0.17 -0.88 3.16
N ILE A 26 0.48 -0.64 4.43
CA ILE A 26 1.82 -0.27 4.89
C ILE A 26 2.82 -1.39 4.59
N ASP A 27 2.46 -2.65 4.84
CA ASP A 27 3.32 -3.79 4.58
C ASP A 27 3.66 -3.93 3.09
N ILE A 28 2.68 -3.81 2.21
CA ILE A 28 2.89 -3.89 0.75
C ILE A 28 3.82 -2.76 0.29
N LEU A 29 3.55 -1.53 0.73
CA LEU A 29 4.32 -0.36 0.31
C LEU A 29 5.75 -0.39 0.88
N ALA A 30 5.93 -0.83 2.12
CA ALA A 30 7.25 -0.96 2.75
C ALA A 30 8.16 -2.00 2.08
N LEU A 31 7.59 -2.99 1.38
CA LEU A 31 8.36 -4.03 0.67
C LEU A 31 8.92 -3.55 -0.67
N ILE A 32 8.49 -2.40 -1.17
CA ILE A 32 8.93 -1.89 -2.47
C ILE A 32 10.29 -1.23 -2.35
N LYS A 33 11.11 -1.44 -3.37
CA LYS A 33 12.32 -0.67 -3.61
C LYS A 33 12.07 0.24 -4.80
N ILE A 34 12.35 1.53 -4.64
CA ILE A 34 12.23 2.52 -5.70
C ILE A 34 13.65 3.01 -6.01
N ASP A 35 14.04 2.92 -7.28
CA ASP A 35 15.40 3.23 -7.73
C ASP A 35 16.50 2.49 -6.93
N GLY A 36 16.22 1.23 -6.56
CA GLY A 36 17.12 0.40 -5.76
C GLY A 36 17.16 0.72 -4.26
N LYS A 37 16.47 1.77 -3.81
CA LYS A 37 16.39 2.18 -2.39
C LYS A 37 15.12 1.62 -1.75
N SER A 38 15.24 1.10 -0.52
CA SER A 38 14.09 0.65 0.25
C SER A 38 13.29 1.85 0.76
N VAL A 39 11.96 1.71 0.81
CA VAL A 39 11.08 2.72 1.45
C VAL A 39 11.45 2.90 2.93
N ILE A 40 11.80 1.80 3.60
CA ILE A 40 12.32 1.82 4.98
C ILE A 40 13.72 1.23 4.96
N ASN A 41 14.72 2.04 5.33
CA ASN A 41 16.12 1.62 5.42
C ASN A 41 16.51 1.09 6.81
N ASP A 42 15.74 1.44 7.83
CA ASP A 42 16.01 1.06 9.21
C ASP A 42 15.15 -0.16 9.63
N HIS A 43 15.81 -1.26 9.96
CA HIS A 43 15.12 -2.49 10.37
C HIS A 43 14.42 -2.38 11.73
N SER A 44 14.85 -1.50 12.63
CA SER A 44 14.19 -1.27 13.92
C SER A 44 12.82 -0.63 13.73
N ILE A 45 12.66 0.21 12.68
CA ILE A 45 11.37 0.80 12.30
C ILE A 45 10.37 -0.27 11.84
N LEU A 46 10.84 -1.35 11.19
CA LEU A 46 9.95 -2.43 10.72
C LEU A 46 9.24 -3.17 11.87
N LEU A 47 9.84 -3.20 13.06
CA LEU A 47 9.29 -3.86 14.24
C LEU A 47 8.24 -3.00 14.97
N ASN A 48 8.22 -1.69 14.72
CA ASN A 48 7.25 -0.79 15.33
C ASN A 48 6.17 -0.40 14.31
N PRO A 49 4.93 -0.91 14.42
CA PRO A 49 3.90 -0.71 13.42
C PRO A 49 3.53 0.77 13.22
N LYS A 50 3.61 1.59 14.27
CA LYS A 50 3.35 3.04 14.17
C LYS A 50 4.46 3.76 13.42
N ALA A 51 5.71 3.50 13.81
CA ALA A 51 6.87 4.11 13.14
C ALA A 51 6.95 3.67 11.67
N LYS A 52 6.66 2.39 11.40
CA LYS A 52 6.57 1.85 10.03
C LYS A 52 5.53 2.59 9.20
N ALA A 53 4.31 2.75 9.71
CA ALA A 53 3.24 3.45 9.01
C ALA A 53 3.62 4.90 8.72
N GLN A 54 4.19 5.60 9.70
CA GLN A 54 4.65 6.97 9.54
C GLN A 54 5.74 7.08 8.47
N ALA A 55 6.78 6.24 8.54
CA ALA A 55 7.88 6.25 7.58
C ALA A 55 7.40 6.00 6.14
N VAL A 56 6.46 5.07 5.93
CA VAL A 56 5.86 4.85 4.61
C VAL A 56 5.09 6.09 4.15
N VAL A 57 4.22 6.64 4.99
CA VAL A 57 3.42 7.81 4.62
C VAL A 57 4.32 9.00 4.26
N GLU A 58 5.31 9.29 5.10
CA GLU A 58 6.28 10.37 4.89
C GLU A 58 7.07 10.15 3.59
N PHE A 59 7.60 8.95 3.38
CA PHE A 59 8.35 8.63 2.17
C PHE A 59 7.53 8.86 0.90
N TYR A 60 6.29 8.36 0.83
CA TYR A 60 5.45 8.52 -0.36
C TYR A 60 4.95 9.96 -0.55
N HIS A 61 4.74 10.69 0.55
CA HIS A 61 4.39 12.09 0.50
C HIS A 61 5.57 12.95 0.00
N GLU A 62 6.77 12.76 0.53
CA GLU A 62 7.95 13.56 0.17
C GLU A 62 8.49 13.25 -1.23
N ASN A 63 8.52 11.97 -1.62
CA ASN A 63 9.13 11.57 -2.88
C ASN A 63 8.16 11.62 -4.07
N PHE A 64 6.84 11.46 -3.83
CA PHE A 64 5.84 11.33 -4.90
C PHE A 64 4.63 12.27 -4.73
N ASN A 65 4.60 13.12 -3.68
CA ASN A 65 3.48 14.00 -3.37
C ASN A 65 2.14 13.26 -3.23
N VAL A 66 2.19 12.02 -2.73
CA VAL A 66 1.03 11.14 -2.57
C VAL A 66 0.36 11.40 -1.23
N LYS A 67 -0.97 11.52 -1.21
CA LYS A 67 -1.73 11.70 0.03
C LYS A 67 -1.96 10.36 0.72
N PRO A 68 -2.11 10.34 2.06
CA PRO A 68 -2.39 9.11 2.80
C PRO A 68 -3.62 8.33 2.29
N ASN A 69 -4.64 9.03 1.81
CA ASN A 69 -5.85 8.41 1.28
C ASN A 69 -5.66 7.69 -0.06
N ASP A 70 -4.59 8.00 -0.80
CA ASP A 70 -4.29 7.37 -2.08
C ASP A 70 -3.44 6.09 -1.90
N LEU A 71 -2.75 5.95 -0.76
CA LEU A 71 -1.89 4.80 -0.47
C LEU A 71 -2.61 3.44 -0.62
N PRO A 72 -3.86 3.26 -0.18
CA PRO A 72 -4.58 2.00 -0.39
C PRO A 72 -4.79 1.64 -1.85
N HIS A 73 -5.01 2.63 -2.73
CA HIS A 73 -5.15 2.38 -4.16
C HIS A 73 -3.83 1.90 -4.77
N ILE A 74 -2.72 2.57 -4.40
CA ILE A 74 -1.37 2.19 -4.85
C ILE A 74 -1.01 0.78 -4.37
N ALA A 75 -1.25 0.48 -3.09
CA ALA A 75 -1.00 -0.85 -2.53
C ALA A 75 -1.82 -1.94 -3.23
N SER A 76 -3.08 -1.65 -3.58
CA SER A 76 -3.92 -2.58 -4.35
C SER A 76 -3.33 -2.88 -5.73
N MET A 77 -2.88 -1.86 -6.45
CA MET A 77 -2.23 -2.03 -7.77
C MET A 77 -0.98 -2.89 -7.67
N ILE A 78 -0.11 -2.59 -6.71
CA ILE A 78 1.11 -3.36 -6.45
C ILE A 78 0.78 -4.82 -6.11
N LYS A 79 -0.20 -5.05 -5.22
CA LYS A 79 -0.62 -6.40 -4.83
C LYS A 79 -1.10 -7.20 -6.04
N LYS A 80 -1.93 -6.61 -6.91
CA LYS A 80 -2.41 -7.25 -8.14
C LYS A 80 -1.24 -7.62 -9.05
N GLU A 81 -0.25 -6.75 -9.19
CA GLU A 81 0.93 -7.01 -10.01
C GLU A 81 1.82 -8.13 -9.43
N ILE A 82 2.02 -8.15 -8.11
CA ILE A 82 2.76 -9.23 -7.43
C ILE A 82 2.05 -10.58 -7.64
N ILE A 83 0.72 -10.62 -7.50
CA ILE A 83 -0.08 -11.83 -7.72
C ILE A 83 0.02 -12.28 -9.18
N LYS A 84 -0.11 -11.36 -10.13
CA LYS A 84 0.02 -11.64 -11.57
C LYS A 84 1.39 -12.25 -11.89
N ARG A 85 2.48 -11.68 -11.37
CA ARG A 85 3.85 -12.22 -11.56
C ARG A 85 4.02 -13.59 -10.91
N LYS A 86 3.46 -13.83 -9.72
CA LYS A 86 3.51 -15.17 -9.09
C LYS A 86 2.72 -16.21 -9.87
N GLY A 87 1.56 -15.84 -10.43
CA GLY A 87 0.76 -16.73 -11.29
C GLY A 87 1.48 -17.12 -12.58
N LEU A 88 2.30 -16.22 -13.15
CA LEU A 88 3.10 -16.50 -14.34
C LEU A 88 4.25 -17.49 -14.07
N ARG A 89 4.87 -17.45 -12.88
CA ARG A 89 5.95 -18.40 -12.52
C ARG A 89 5.46 -19.84 -12.30
N GLY A 90 4.15 -20.06 -12.19
CA GLY A 90 3.54 -21.39 -12.07
C GLY A 90 3.27 -22.09 -13.42
N GLN A 91 3.50 -21.44 -14.56
CA GLN A 91 3.25 -22.02 -15.89
C GLN A 91 4.52 -22.45 -16.64
N GLU A 92 5.73 -22.22 -16.08
CA GLU A 92 7.01 -22.55 -16.75
C GLU A 92 7.60 -23.92 -16.35
N HIS A 93 6.91 -24.72 -15.54
CA HIS A 93 7.32 -26.10 -15.20
C HIS A 93 6.23 -27.11 -15.59
N GLY A 94 5.98 -27.24 -16.88
CA GLY A 94 4.96 -28.17 -17.39
C GLY A 94 4.97 -28.32 -18.89
N ARG A 95 6.14 -28.56 -19.49
CA ARG A 95 6.27 -29.18 -20.82
C ARG A 95 7.49 -30.08 -20.83
#